data_AF-L1KZK5-F1
#
_entry.id   AF-L1KZK5-F1
#
_cell.length_a   1.000
_cell.length_b   1.000
_cell.length_c   1.000
_cell.angle_alpha   90.00
_cell.angle_beta   90.00
_cell.angle_gamma   90.00
#
_symmetry.space_group_name_H-M   'P 1'
#
loop_
_entity.id
_entity.type
_entity.pdbx_description
1 polymer ?
#
loop_
_entity_poly.entity_id
_entity_poly.type
_entity_poly.pdbx_seq_one_letter_code
_entity_poly.pdbx_strand_id
1 'polypeptide(L)' 'MSIPTGTSPEAGGSFAFCAWHEGYDRTARLVRLPEDQGTGPCGPSGKFACASCRHAYDLVPVADQS' A
#
# COMPACT_ATOMS: atom_id res chain seq x y z
N MET A 1 -7.83 -34.28 -13.13
CA MET A 1 -6.89 -33.29 -12.55
C MET A 1 -7.66 -31.99 -12.44
N SER A 2 -8.13 -31.65 -11.24
CA SER A 2 -8.96 -30.47 -11.01
C SER A 2 -8.08 -29.42 -10.32
N ILE A 3 -7.73 -28.36 -11.03
CA ILE A 3 -7.04 -27.21 -10.44
C ILE A 3 -8.06 -26.50 -9.54
N PRO A 4 -7.84 -26.34 -8.22
CA PRO A 4 -8.61 -25.35 -7.49
C PRO A 4 -8.15 -23.98 -8.00
N THR A 5 -8.94 -23.40 -8.91
CA THR A 5 -8.89 -21.98 -9.18
C THR A 5 -9.15 -21.32 -7.83
N GLY A 6 -8.08 -20.83 -7.20
CA GLY A 6 -8.17 -20.17 -5.91
C GLY A 6 -9.16 -19.02 -6.05
N THR A 7 -10.35 -19.19 -5.47
CA THR A 7 -11.24 -18.10 -5.11
C THR A 7 -10.48 -17.28 -4.07
N SER A 8 -9.57 -16.42 -4.56
CA SER A 8 -9.03 -15.35 -3.74
C SER A 8 -10.24 -14.51 -3.41
N PRO A 9 -10.61 -14.37 -2.12
CA PRO A 9 -11.87 -13.77 -1.72
C PRO A 9 -12.00 -12.42 -2.42
N GLU A 10 -13.18 -12.20 -3.00
CA GLU A 10 -13.68 -10.92 -3.44
C GLU A 10 -13.78 -9.99 -2.22
N ALA A 11 -12.62 -9.62 -1.68
CA ALA A 11 -12.51 -8.51 -0.78
C ALA A 11 -12.72 -7.28 -1.65
N GLY A 12 -13.78 -6.53 -1.39
CA GLY A 12 -13.91 -5.13 -1.78
C GLY A 12 -12.81 -4.29 -1.14
N GLY A 13 -11.56 -4.63 -1.43
CA GLY A 13 -10.35 -3.92 -1.03
C GLY A 13 -9.99 -3.00 -2.17
N SER A 14 -9.89 -1.71 -1.87
CA SER A 14 -9.45 -0.70 -2.83
C SER A 14 -8.12 -1.15 -3.46
N PHE A 15 -8.11 -1.35 -4.77
CA PHE A 15 -6.88 -1.53 -5.51
C PHE A 15 -6.13 -0.20 -5.50
N ALA A 16 -4.91 -0.20 -4.99
CA ALA A 16 -4.06 0.98 -4.99
C ALA A 16 -2.72 0.67 -5.66
N PHE A 17 -2.15 1.70 -6.27
CA PHE A 17 -0.87 1.60 -6.96
C PHE A 17 0.28 1.67 -5.97
N CYS A 18 1.09 0.61 -5.88
CA CYS A 18 2.28 0.63 -5.06
C CYS A 18 3.40 1.41 -5.74
N ALA A 19 3.90 2.45 -5.07
CA ALA A 19 4.97 3.30 -5.61
C ALA A 19 6.38 2.68 -5.56
N TRP A 20 6.57 1.57 -4.85
CA TRP A 20 7.88 0.92 -4.67
C TRP A 20 8.21 -0.12 -5.73
N HIS A 21 7.23 -0.94 -6.09
CA HIS A 21 7.36 -1.92 -7.17
C HIS A 21 6.64 -1.48 -8.45
N GLU A 22 6.03 -0.28 -8.43
CA GLU A 22 5.32 0.33 -9.54
C GLU A 22 4.19 -0.55 -10.12
N GLY A 23 3.31 -1.03 -9.25
CA GLY A 23 2.27 -1.99 -9.64
C GLY A 23 1.05 -1.97 -8.73
N TYR A 24 -0.10 -2.38 -9.28
CA TYR A 24 -1.35 -2.42 -8.53
C TYR A 24 -1.42 -3.64 -7.63
N ASP A 25 -1.79 -3.42 -6.38
CA ASP A 25 -1.98 -4.50 -5.43
C ASP A 25 -3.17 -4.18 -4.51
N ARG A 26 -3.94 -5.21 -4.14
CA ARG A 26 -5.11 -5.07 -3.25
C ARG A 26 -4.73 -4.83 -1.78
N THR A 27 -3.47 -5.08 -1.43
CA THR A 27 -2.92 -4.87 -0.08
C THR A 27 -2.19 -3.53 0.03
N ALA A 28 -2.18 -2.74 -1.05
CA ALA A 28 -1.61 -1.41 -1.07
C ALA A 28 -2.39 -0.47 -0.15
N ARG A 29 -1.70 0.04 0.87
CA ARG A 29 -2.24 1.00 1.83
C ARG A 29 -1.43 2.29 1.80
N LEU A 30 -2.10 3.41 2.07
CA LEU A 30 -1.46 4.71 2.20
C LEU A 30 -0.42 4.64 3.33
N VAL A 31 0.82 4.97 3.03
CA VAL A 31 1.92 5.09 4.00
C VAL A 31 2.37 6.55 4.04
N ARG A 32 2.80 7.01 5.21
CA ARG A 32 3.44 8.31 5.37
C ARG A 32 4.95 8.10 5.30
N LEU A 33 5.61 8.79 4.39
CA LEU A 33 7.07 8.78 4.33
C LEU A 33 7.63 9.79 5.36
N PRO A 34 8.76 9.50 6.02
CA PRO A 34 9.37 10.44 6.96
C PRO A 34 9.84 11.75 6.28
N GLU A 35 10.21 11.69 4.99
CA GLU A 35 10.58 12.87 4.18
C GLU A 35 9.41 13.82 3.88
N ASP A 36 8.17 13.32 4.00
CA ASP A 36 6.92 14.04 3.73
C ASP A 36 6.44 14.84 4.96
N GLN A 37 7.19 14.80 6.06
CA GLN A 37 6.98 15.64 7.24
C GLN A 37 7.53 17.07 7.06
N GLY A 38 8.26 17.34 5.96
CA GLY A 38 8.90 18.62 5.67
C GLY A 38 8.35 19.32 4.41
N THR A 39 7.58 20.40 4.63
CA THR A 39 7.49 21.59 3.76
C THR A 39 7.18 21.41 2.27
N GLY A 40 5.89 21.22 1.94
CA GLY A 40 5.37 21.47 0.59
C GLY A 40 3.95 22.06 0.66
N PRO A 41 3.56 23.01 -0.22
CA PRO A 41 2.19 23.55 -0.27
C PRO A 41 1.15 22.53 -0.78
N CYS A 42 1.61 21.42 -1.37
CA CYS A 42 0.83 20.20 -1.49
C CYS A 42 1.06 19.40 -0.20
N GLY A 43 -0.01 19.08 0.53
CA GLY A 43 0.05 18.27 1.75
C GLY A 43 0.71 16.90 1.55
N PRO A 44 0.71 16.04 2.58
CA PRO A 44 1.47 14.81 2.58
C PRO A 44 1.18 14.00 1.31
N SER A 45 2.20 13.83 0.46
CA SER A 45 2.14 13.06 -0.78
C SER A 45 2.11 11.59 -0.42
N GLY A 46 1.05 11.16 0.27
CA GLY A 46 0.92 9.81 0.77
C GLY A 46 1.05 8.82 -0.38
N LYS A 47 2.12 8.03 -0.35
CA LYS A 47 2.36 6.97 -1.31
C LYS A 47 1.62 5.73 -0.84
N PHE A 48 1.16 4.89 -1.75
CA PHE A 48 0.61 3.59 -1.37
C PHE A 48 1.71 2.53 -1.46
N ALA A 49 1.75 1.64 -0.47
CA ALA A 49 2.67 0.52 -0.41
C ALA A 49 1.90 -0.78 -0.13
N CYS A 50 2.15 -1.81 -0.95
CA CYS A 50 1.61 -3.15 -0.73
C CYS A 50 2.18 -3.77 0.56
N ALA A 51 1.57 -4.83 1.10
CA ALA A 51 2.03 -5.47 2.32
C ALA A 51 3.50 -5.92 2.26
N SER A 52 3.93 -6.48 1.13
CA SER A 52 5.32 -6.92 0.92
C SER A 52 6.30 -5.74 0.95
N CYS A 53 6.00 -4.65 0.24
CA CYS A 53 6.83 -3.44 0.26
C CYS A 53 6.83 -2.78 1.64
N ARG A 54 5.69 -2.75 2.34
CA ARG A 54 5.63 -2.23 3.70
C ARG A 54 6.54 -2.99 4.64
N HIS A 55 6.56 -4.31 4.56
CA HIS A 55 7.45 -5.14 5.38
C HIS A 55 8.93 -5.02 4.97
N ALA A 56 9.23 -4.88 3.67
CA ALA A 56 10.60 -4.75 3.18
C ALA A 56 11.25 -3.41 3.53
N TYR A 57 10.46 -2.34 3.57
CA TYR A 57 10.93 -0.97 3.82
C TYR A 57 10.50 -0.41 5.19
N ASP A 58 9.98 -1.27 6.08
CA ASP A 58 9.47 -0.93 7.41
C ASP A 58 8.49 0.27 7.40
N LEU A 59 7.58 0.28 6.43
CA LEU A 59 6.65 1.39 6.21
C LEU A 59 5.39 1.21 7.03
N VAL A 60 5.12 2.18 7.90
CA VAL A 60 3.92 2.22 8.73
C VAL A 60 2.75 2.82 7.91
N PRO A 61 1.64 2.09 7.72
CA PRO A 61 0.47 2.63 7.04
C PRO A 61 -0.21 3.71 7.89
N VAL A 62 -0.73 4.76 7.24
CA VAL A 62 -1.37 5.89 7.93
C VAL A 62 -2.55 5.47 8.79
N ALA A 63 -3.27 4.42 8.37
CA ALA A 63 -4.40 3.87 9.13
C ALA A 63 -4.00 3.18 10.46
N ASP A 64 -2.72 2.89 10.67
CA ASP A 64 -2.18 2.29 11.90
C ASP A 64 -1.58 3.36 12.84
N GLN A 65 -1.46 4.60 12.36
CA GLN A 65 -0.92 5.75 13.11
C GLN A 65 -1.99 6.47 13.95
N SER A 66 -3.15 5.86 14.18
CA SER A 66 -4.31 6.42 14.91
C SER A 66 -4.45 5.88 16.32
#